data_AF-A0A953WSQ9-F1
#
_entry.id   AF-A0A953WSQ9-F1
#
_cell.length_a   1.000
_cell.length_b   1.000
_cell.length_c   1.000
_cell.angle_alpha   90.00
_cell.angle_beta   90.00
_cell.angle_gamma   90.00
#
_symmetry.space_group_name_H-M   'P 1'
#
loop_
_entity.id
_entity.type
_entity.pdbx_description
1 polymer ?
#
loop_
_entity_poly.entity_id
_entity_poly.type
_entity_poly.pdbx_seq_one_letter_code
_entity_poly.pdbx_strand_id
1 'polypeptide(L)'
;MTLTRWILPVLILCAACARSAEAPDIEPVSPAPGAEGIDLSHHNGRIDWDRLGEAPLDFIYLKATEGRDWKDPRFQDNWLE
;
A
#
# COMPACT_ATOMS: atom_id res chain seq x y z
N MET A 1 19.95 -56.84 17.37
CA MET A 1 18.71 -56.04 17.31
C MET A 1 19.08 -54.65 16.80
N THR A 2 19.06 -54.49 15.47
CA THR A 2 19.59 -53.33 14.75
C THR A 2 18.56 -52.19 14.72
N LEU A 3 18.49 -51.40 15.79
CA LEU A 3 17.62 -50.21 15.85
C LEU A 3 18.08 -49.07 14.91
N THR A 4 19.28 -49.15 14.35
CA THR A 4 19.87 -48.12 13.49
C THR A 4 19.41 -48.15 12.03
N ARG A 5 18.65 -49.18 11.60
CA ARG A 5 18.24 -49.38 10.19
C ARG A 5 16.97 -48.64 9.76
N TRP A 6 16.26 -47.99 10.68
CA TRP A 6 15.03 -47.25 10.39
C TRP A 6 15.13 -45.73 10.62
N ILE A 7 16.23 -45.24 11.20
CA ILE A 7 16.42 -43.82 11.49
C ILE A 7 16.84 -43.04 10.23
N LEU A 8 17.64 -43.67 9.37
CA LEU A 8 18.15 -43.05 8.14
C LEU A 8 17.08 -42.74 7.06
N PRO A 9 16.10 -43.62 6.74
CA PRO A 9 15.09 -43.31 5.73
C PRO A 9 14.07 -42.25 6.17
N VAL A 10 13.83 -42.11 7.49
CA VAL A 10 12.93 -41.09 8.05
C VAL A 10 13.51 -39.68 7.92
N LEU A 11 14.83 -39.53 8.12
CA LEU A 11 15.52 -38.24 7.93
C LEU A 11 15.56 -37.79 6.46
N ILE A 12 15.63 -38.73 5.52
CA ILE A 12 15.68 -38.43 4.08
C ILE A 12 14.31 -37.94 3.56
N LEU A 13 13.20 -38.41 4.14
CA LEU A 13 11.85 -38.02 3.72
C LEU A 13 11.50 -36.57 4.11
N CYS A 14 12.04 -36.04 5.22
CA CYS A 14 11.83 -34.65 5.63
C CYS A 14 12.49 -33.61 4.71
N ALA A 15 13.57 -33.98 4.00
CA ALA A 15 14.31 -33.04 3.17
C ALA A 15 13.65 -32.77 1.79
N ALA A 16 12.74 -33.65 1.34
CA ALA A 16 12.15 -33.55 0.01
C ALA A 16 11.07 -32.47 -0.12
N CYS A 17 10.50 -31.99 0.99
CA CYS A 17 9.48 -30.94 0.98
C CYS A 17 10.06 -29.51 1.05
N ALA A 18 11.38 -29.37 1.26
CA ALA A 18 12.02 -28.07 1.47
C ALA A 18 12.44 -27.36 0.17
N ARG A 19 11.94 -27.80 -0.99
CA ARG A 19 12.22 -27.08 -2.24
C ARG A 19 11.31 -25.85 -2.29
N SER A 20 11.79 -24.77 -1.71
CA SER A 20 11.20 -23.45 -1.84
C SER A 20 11.01 -23.16 -3.32
N ALA A 21 9.77 -22.93 -3.74
CA ALA A 21 9.51 -22.35 -5.05
C ALA A 21 9.95 -20.90 -4.94
N GLU A 22 11.16 -20.60 -5.42
CA GLU A 22 11.61 -19.22 -5.57
C GLU A 22 10.58 -18.53 -6.48
N ALA A 23 9.83 -17.58 -5.93
CA ALA A 23 8.98 -16.74 -6.74
C ALA A 23 9.88 -16.02 -7.76
N PRO A 24 9.45 -15.84 -9.01
CA PRO A 24 10.24 -15.06 -9.95
C PRO A 24 10.51 -13.69 -9.35
N ASP A 25 11.75 -13.23 -9.47
CA ASP A 25 12.15 -11.87 -9.09
C ASP A 25 11.34 -10.90 -9.95
N ILE A 26 10.18 -10.49 -9.43
CA ILE A 26 9.48 -9.32 -9.93
C ILE A 26 10.29 -8.15 -9.40
N GLU A 27 11.28 -7.71 -10.19
CA GLU A 27 11.86 -6.39 -10.03
C GLU A 27 10.69 -5.41 -9.85
N PRO A 28 10.62 -4.65 -8.74
CA PRO A 28 9.57 -3.67 -8.58
C PRO A 28 9.68 -2.74 -9.77
N VAL A 29 8.68 -2.77 -10.66
CA VAL A 29 8.47 -1.69 -11.61
C VAL A 29 8.30 -0.45 -10.73
N SER A 30 9.39 0.31 -10.59
CA SER A 30 9.30 1.66 -10.09
C SER A 30 8.40 2.36 -11.10
N PRO A 31 7.20 2.83 -10.71
CA PRO A 31 6.41 3.63 -11.63
C PRO A 31 7.34 4.73 -12.14
N ALA A 32 7.38 4.93 -13.47
CA ALA A 32 8.09 6.07 -14.05
C ALA A 32 7.76 7.32 -13.22
N PRO A 33 8.71 8.24 -12.93
CA PRO A 33 8.47 9.37 -12.05
C PRO A 33 7.19 10.08 -12.49
N GLY A 34 6.14 9.83 -11.75
CA GLY A 34 4.78 10.23 -12.04
C GLY A 34 4.40 11.29 -11.03
N ALA A 35 3.45 12.14 -11.41
CA ALA A 35 2.95 13.14 -10.48
C ALA A 35 2.35 12.45 -9.25
N GLU A 36 2.80 12.82 -8.05
CA GLU A 36 2.29 12.34 -6.77
C GLU A 36 1.21 13.29 -6.25
N GLY A 37 0.12 12.74 -5.75
CA GLY A 37 -0.98 13.56 -5.26
C GLY A 37 -1.89 12.80 -4.32
N ILE A 38 -2.74 13.55 -3.63
CA ILE A 38 -3.71 13.03 -2.66
C ILE A 38 -5.11 13.54 -2.97
N ASP A 39 -6.12 12.85 -2.45
CA ASP A 39 -7.51 13.33 -2.42
C ASP A 39 -7.94 13.65 -0.99
N LEU A 40 -8.67 14.76 -0.84
CA LEU A 40 -9.15 15.25 0.44
C LEU A 40 -10.66 15.55 0.39
N SER A 41 -11.29 15.42 1.54
CA SER A 41 -12.73 15.66 1.76
C SER A 41 -12.98 16.10 3.22
N HIS A 42 -14.23 16.36 3.58
CA HIS A 42 -14.58 16.62 4.98
C HIS A 42 -14.23 15.48 5.96
N HIS A 43 -14.05 14.25 5.48
CA HIS A 43 -13.66 13.12 6.33
C HIS A 43 -12.25 13.28 6.92
N ASN A 44 -11.38 14.08 6.27
CA ASN A 44 -10.04 14.37 6.76
C ASN A 44 -10.02 15.39 7.91
N GLY A 45 -11.16 16.01 8.23
CA GLY A 45 -11.25 17.06 9.25
C GLY A 45 -10.71 18.39 8.76
N ARG A 46 -10.09 19.16 9.65
CA ARG A 46 -9.41 20.42 9.29
C ARG A 46 -7.98 20.10 8.86
N ILE A 47 -7.60 20.58 7.69
CA ILE A 47 -6.26 20.40 7.12
C ILE A 47 -5.33 21.49 7.67
N ASP A 48 -4.10 21.09 7.97
CA ASP A 48 -2.99 22.00 8.25
C ASP A 48 -2.26 22.25 6.93
N TRP A 49 -2.63 23.34 6.25
CA TRP A 49 -2.14 23.65 4.90
C TRP A 49 -0.67 24.03 4.87
N ASP A 50 -0.19 24.72 5.91
CA ASP A 50 1.23 25.06 6.06
C ASP A 50 2.07 23.78 6.09
N ARG A 51 1.66 22.80 6.92
CA ARG A 51 2.35 21.51 6.98
C ARG A 51 2.20 20.70 5.70
N LEU A 52 1.04 20.73 5.05
CA LEU A 52 0.80 19.96 3.84
C LEU A 52 1.61 20.51 2.65
N GLY A 53 1.84 21.82 2.59
CA GLY A 53 2.66 22.47 1.57
C GLY A 53 4.14 22.08 1.60
N GLU A 54 4.62 21.46 2.69
CA GLU A 54 5.98 20.91 2.79
C GLU A 54 6.10 19.50 2.19
N ALA A 55 4.98 18.82 1.90
CA ALA A 55 4.99 17.47 1.34
C ALA A 55 5.38 17.48 -0.15
N PRO A 56 6.04 16.41 -0.65
CA PRO A 56 6.42 16.30 -2.06
C PRO A 56 5.23 15.90 -2.94
N LEU A 57 4.17 16.71 -2.94
CA LEU A 57 2.95 16.49 -3.71
C LEU A 57 2.90 17.45 -4.91
N ASP A 58 2.60 16.92 -6.08
CA ASP A 58 2.42 17.68 -7.31
C ASP A 58 0.99 18.23 -7.44
N PHE A 59 0.00 17.54 -6.88
CA PHE A 59 -1.41 17.96 -6.96
C PHE A 59 -2.27 17.43 -5.80
N ILE A 60 -3.43 18.06 -5.63
CA ILE A 60 -4.47 17.67 -4.67
C ILE A 60 -5.82 17.67 -5.39
N TYR A 61 -6.62 16.63 -5.15
CA TYR A 61 -8.04 16.62 -5.48
C TYR A 61 -8.89 16.95 -4.25
N LEU A 62 -9.84 17.86 -4.40
CA LEU A 62 -10.82 18.18 -3.37
C LEU A 62 -12.18 17.64 -3.77
N LYS A 63 -12.78 16.81 -2.92
CA LYS A 63 -14.16 16.36 -3.11
C LYS A 63 -15.11 17.54 -3.01
N ALA A 64 -15.89 17.79 -4.06
CA ALA A 64 -16.89 18.86 -4.09
C ALA A 64 -18.30 18.37 -3.74
N THR A 65 -18.69 17.20 -4.26
CA THR A 65 -20.06 16.66 -4.14
C THR A 65 -20.07 15.13 -4.09
N GLU A 66 -21.18 14.54 -3.63
CA GLU A 66 -21.48 13.11 -3.70
C GLU A 66 -22.92 12.86 -4.13
N GLY A 67 -23.11 11.96 -5.10
CA GLY A 67 -24.43 11.65 -5.63
C GLY A 67 -25.09 12.89 -6.26
N ARG A 68 -26.40 13.04 -6.03
CA ARG A 68 -27.18 14.13 -6.62
C ARG A 68 -27.19 15.40 -5.75
N ASP A 69 -27.33 15.23 -4.44
CA ASP A 69 -27.79 16.31 -3.55
C ASP A 69 -26.83 16.64 -2.40
N TRP A 70 -25.70 15.93 -2.28
CA TRP A 70 -24.76 16.14 -1.18
C TRP A 70 -23.55 16.94 -1.65
N LYS A 71 -23.26 18.04 -0.95
CA LYS A 71 -22.07 18.89 -1.14
C LYS A 71 -21.11 18.63 0.00
N ASP A 72 -19.81 18.56 -0.30
CA ASP A 72 -18.82 18.43 0.76
C ASP A 72 -18.76 19.73 1.58
N PRO A 73 -19.06 19.67 2.89
CA PRO A 73 -19.18 20.87 3.71
C PRO A 73 -17.86 21.62 3.89
N ARG A 74 -16.72 21.01 3.55
CA ARG A 74 -15.39 21.61 3.65
C ARG A 74 -14.83 22.07 2.30
N PHE A 75 -15.51 21.79 1.18
CA PHE A 75 -14.96 22.09 -0.14
C PHE A 75 -14.60 23.57 -0.31
N GLN A 76 -15.51 24.49 0.05
CA GLN A 76 -15.28 25.91 -0.13
C GLN A 76 -14.14 26.44 0.73
N ASP A 77 -14.05 25.98 1.99
CA ASP A 77 -12.96 26.33 2.89
C ASP A 77 -11.63 25.81 2.32
N ASN A 78 -11.57 24.52 1.95
CA ASN A 78 -10.36 23.91 1.41
C ASN A 78 -9.92 24.49 0.05
N TRP A 79 -10.85 25.02 -0.73
CA TRP A 79 -10.56 25.63 -2.04
C TRP A 79 -9.95 27.04 -1.94
N LEU A 80 -10.19 27.74 -0.82
CA LEU A 80 -9.78 29.14 -0.63
C LEU A 80 -8.46 29.30 0.12
N GLU A 81 -7.89 28.20 0.60
CA GLU A 81 -6.59 28.14 1.29
C GLU A 81 -5.46 28.16 0.25
#